data_AF-A0A6A4Z8D6-F1
#
_entry.id   AF-A0A6A4Z8D6-F1
#
_cell.length_a   1.000
_cell.length_b   1.000
_cell.length_c   1.000
_cell.angle_alpha   90.00
_cell.angle_beta   90.00
_cell.angle_gamma   90.00
#
_symmetry.space_group_name_H-M   'P 1'
#
loop_
_entity.id
_entity.type
_entity.pdbx_description
1 polymer ?
#
loop_
_entity_poly.entity_id
_entity_poly.type
_entity_poly.pdbx_seq_one_letter_code
_entity_poly.pdbx_strand_id
1 'polypeptide(L)'
;MTKIAYKPIAISEASAVHAIESASYPEDEAASLAQIKLRLDLAGAFFLGAYDSLNDQLVGFVNGTLAPRRDLEDETMSLHDPNGHFLCIHSVVIDTAYRRRGLASAMLKHYVDGILANQHWNTRL
;
A
#
# COMPACT_ATOMS: atom_id res chain seq x y z
N MET A 1 -8.17 19.45 13.90
CA MET A 1 -7.39 18.88 12.79
C MET A 1 -7.12 17.43 13.11
N THR A 2 -7.51 16.49 12.25
CA THR A 2 -7.15 15.07 12.40
C THR A 2 -5.64 14.94 12.22
N LYS A 3 -4.94 14.41 13.23
CA LYS A 3 -3.49 14.17 13.15
C LYS A 3 -3.29 12.77 12.57
N ILE A 4 -2.63 12.70 11.42
CA ILE A 4 -2.36 11.43 10.73
C ILE A 4 -0.91 11.05 10.94
N ALA A 5 -0.68 9.79 11.32
CA ALA A 5 0.63 9.16 11.36
C ALA A 5 0.76 8.14 10.22
N TYR A 6 1.95 8.00 9.66
CA TYR A 6 2.24 7.01 8.62
C TYR A 6 3.18 5.95 9.19
N LYS A 7 2.83 4.67 9.08
CA LYS A 7 3.65 3.56 9.57
C LYS A 7 3.50 2.31 8.68
N PRO A 8 4.50 1.41 8.66
CA PRO A 8 4.37 0.10 8.01
C PRO A 8 3.20 -0.68 8.60
N ILE A 9 2.54 -1.49 7.76
CA ILE A 9 1.41 -2.33 8.17
C ILE A 9 1.93 -3.72 8.52
N ALA A 10 1.55 -4.21 9.70
CA ALA A 10 1.88 -5.58 10.11
C ALA A 10 0.87 -6.60 9.53
N ILE A 11 1.29 -7.85 9.35
CA ILE A 11 0.41 -8.93 8.87
C ILE A 11 -0.81 -9.14 9.79
N SER A 12 -0.70 -8.84 11.08
CA SER A 12 -1.81 -8.88 12.04
C SER A 12 -2.92 -7.87 11.74
N GLU A 13 -2.62 -6.83 10.95
CA GLU A 13 -3.56 -5.78 10.56
C GLU A 13 -4.23 -6.05 9.20
N ALA A 14 -3.93 -7.19 8.55
CA ALA A 14 -4.47 -7.54 7.23
C ALA A 14 -6.01 -7.50 7.18
N SER A 15 -6.70 -7.88 8.27
CA SER A 15 -8.16 -7.80 8.35
C SER A 15 -8.68 -6.36 8.30
N ALA A 16 -7.96 -5.41 8.89
CA ALA A 16 -8.32 -3.99 8.85
C ALA A 16 -8.12 -3.40 7.45
N VAL A 17 -7.02 -3.78 6.78
CA VAL A 17 -6.76 -3.42 5.38
C VAL A 17 -7.88 -3.93 4.48
N HIS A 18 -8.22 -5.22 4.60
CA HIS A 18 -9.29 -5.84 3.81
C HIS A 18 -10.65 -5.16 4.03
N ALA A 19 -11.00 -4.81 5.27
CA ALA A 19 -12.24 -4.11 5.56
C ALA A 19 -12.34 -2.75 4.83
N ILE A 20 -11.24 -1.99 4.80
CA ILE A 20 -11.17 -0.71 4.08
C ILE A 20 -11.19 -0.93 2.56
N GLU A 21 -10.48 -1.94 2.06
CA GLU A 21 -10.43 -2.33 0.64
C GLU A 21 -11.81 -2.71 0.12
N SER A 22 -12.47 -3.67 0.75
CA SER A 22 -13.80 -4.15 0.35
C SER A 22 -14.91 -3.12 0.53
N ALA A 23 -14.75 -2.15 1.43
CA ALA A 23 -15.68 -1.02 1.52
C ALA A 23 -15.45 0.04 0.41
N SER A 24 -14.34 -0.06 -0.33
CA SER A 24 -13.89 0.95 -1.29
C SER A 24 -13.94 0.50 -2.74
N TYR A 25 -13.98 -0.80 -3.00
CA TYR A 25 -14.04 -1.39 -4.33
C TYR A 25 -15.23 -2.36 -4.46
N PRO A 26 -15.78 -2.56 -5.68
CA PRO A 26 -16.62 -3.69 -6.02
C PRO A 26 -15.98 -5.04 -5.66
N GLU A 27 -16.79 -6.07 -5.44
CA GLU A 27 -16.31 -7.40 -5.01
C GLU A 27 -15.35 -8.05 -6.02
N ASP A 28 -15.54 -7.80 -7.31
CA ASP A 28 -14.72 -8.30 -8.41
C ASP A 28 -13.40 -7.52 -8.60
N GLU A 29 -13.27 -6.33 -8.02
CA GLU A 29 -12.05 -5.50 -8.06
C GLU A 29 -11.26 -5.55 -6.74
N ALA A 30 -11.95 -5.80 -5.62
CA ALA A 30 -11.35 -5.80 -4.29
C ALA A 30 -10.40 -7.00 -4.08
N ALA A 31 -9.21 -6.73 -3.52
CA ALA A 31 -8.35 -7.81 -3.07
C ALA A 31 -8.99 -8.59 -1.91
N SER A 32 -9.03 -9.91 -2.03
CA SER A 32 -9.46 -10.79 -0.95
C SER A 32 -8.49 -10.71 0.23
N LEU A 33 -8.96 -11.05 1.44
CA LEU A 33 -8.10 -11.14 2.63
C LEU A 33 -6.90 -12.08 2.42
N ALA A 34 -7.07 -13.16 1.67
CA ALA A 34 -6.00 -14.09 1.35
C ALA A 34 -4.92 -13.44 0.48
N GLN A 35 -5.31 -12.69 -0.56
CA GLN A 35 -4.38 -11.92 -1.40
C GLN A 35 -3.65 -10.83 -0.60
N ILE A 36 -4.35 -10.11 0.28
CA ILE A 36 -3.74 -9.09 1.14
C ILE A 36 -2.69 -9.71 2.08
N LYS A 37 -3.02 -10.83 2.74
CA LYS A 37 -2.07 -11.55 3.61
C LYS A 37 -0.84 -12.03 2.83
N LEU A 38 -1.04 -12.61 1.65
CA LEU A 38 0.03 -13.07 0.79
C LEU A 38 0.95 -11.91 0.37
N ARG A 39 0.38 -10.77 -0.02
CA ARG A 39 1.14 -9.58 -0.40
C ARG A 39 1.89 -8.97 0.79
N LEU A 40 1.30 -8.97 1.99
CA LEU A 40 1.99 -8.53 3.21
C LEU A 40 3.18 -9.43 3.57
N ASP A 41 3.04 -10.74 3.39
CA ASP A 41 4.10 -11.71 3.64
C ASP A 41 5.26 -11.56 2.64
N LEU A 42 4.95 -11.47 1.35
CA LEU A 42 5.95 -11.38 0.29
C LEU A 42 6.54 -9.98 0.10
N ALA A 43 5.71 -8.94 0.24
CA ALA A 43 6.01 -7.57 -0.16
C ALA A 43 5.64 -6.54 0.92
N GLY A 44 5.61 -6.94 2.20
CA GLY A 44 5.21 -6.07 3.32
C GLY A 44 6.02 -4.77 3.43
N ALA A 45 7.25 -4.74 2.93
CA ALA A 45 8.07 -3.53 2.84
C ALA A 45 7.43 -2.42 1.97
N PHE A 46 6.49 -2.79 1.10
CA PHE A 46 5.77 -1.88 0.19
C PHE A 46 4.35 -1.59 0.65
N PHE A 47 4.02 -1.89 1.91
CA PHE A 47 2.75 -1.51 2.55
C PHE A 47 2.97 -0.35 3.52
N LEU A 48 2.13 0.68 3.41
CA LEU A 48 2.11 1.80 4.32
C LEU A 48 0.67 2.15 4.70
N GLY A 49 0.41 2.32 5.99
CA GLY A 49 -0.87 2.74 6.52
C GLY A 49 -0.85 4.19 6.97
N ALA A 50 -2.00 4.85 6.84
CA ALA A 50 -2.32 6.12 7.45
C ALA A 50 -3.21 5.87 8.68
N TYR A 51 -2.80 6.38 9.83
CA TYR A 51 -3.47 6.14 11.12
C TYR A 51 -3.92 7.45 11.75
N ASP A 52 -5.15 7.48 12.24
CA ASP A 52 -5.59 8.56 13.11
C ASP A 52 -4.89 8.43 14.46
N SER A 53 -4.08 9.43 14.81
CA SER A 53 -3.22 9.41 16.00
C SER A 53 -4.01 9.44 17.31
N LEU A 54 -5.30 9.79 17.30
CA LEU A 54 -6.10 9.85 18.52
C LEU A 54 -6.49 8.47 19.05
N ASN A 55 -6.69 7.51 18.14
CA ASN A 55 -7.21 6.18 18.46
C ASN A 55 -6.35 5.05 17.85
N ASP A 56 -5.22 5.38 17.21
CA ASP A 56 -4.36 4.46 16.46
C ASP A 56 -5.13 3.61 15.43
N GLN A 57 -6.18 4.20 14.85
CA GLN A 57 -7.04 3.52 13.88
C GLN A 57 -6.46 3.66 12.48
N LEU A 58 -6.35 2.55 11.73
CA LEU A 58 -6.07 2.58 10.31
C LEU A 58 -7.23 3.27 9.56
N VAL A 59 -6.93 4.37 8.87
CA VAL A 59 -7.90 5.17 8.11
C VAL A 59 -7.60 5.21 6.61
N GLY A 60 -6.54 4.53 6.19
CA GLY A 60 -6.17 4.40 4.80
C GLY A 60 -4.86 3.64 4.63
N PHE A 61 -4.61 3.16 3.42
CA PHE A 61 -3.39 2.42 3.11
C PHE A 61 -3.00 2.58 1.65
N VAL A 62 -1.71 2.34 1.39
CA VAL A 62 -1.16 2.09 0.07
C VAL A 62 -0.38 0.79 0.09
N ASN A 63 -0.50 0.00 -0.97
CA ASN A 63 0.27 -1.21 -1.14
C ASN A 63 0.84 -1.33 -2.55
N GLY A 64 1.86 -2.17 -2.69
CA GLY A 64 2.48 -2.43 -3.98
C GLY A 64 3.35 -3.69 -3.96
N THR A 65 3.79 -4.09 -5.14
CA THR A 65 4.83 -5.10 -5.33
C THR A 65 5.87 -4.57 -6.31
N LEU A 66 7.09 -5.09 -6.22
CA LEU A 66 8.08 -4.91 -7.28
C LEU A 66 7.85 -5.86 -8.45
N ALA A 67 8.09 -5.35 -9.66
CA ALA A 67 8.02 -6.05 -10.93
C ALA A 67 9.32 -5.86 -11.73
N PRO A 68 9.75 -6.85 -12.53
CA PRO A 68 10.98 -6.78 -13.33
C PRO A 68 10.82 -5.92 -14.59
N ARG A 69 9.58 -5.75 -15.08
CA ARG A 69 9.25 -4.99 -16.28
C ARG A 69 8.09 -4.05 -15.99
N ARG A 70 7.92 -3.03 -16.85
CA ARG A 70 6.91 -1.99 -16.70
C ARG A 70 5.51 -2.44 -17.14
N ASP A 71 5.44 -3.51 -17.93
CA ASP A 71 4.19 -3.97 -18.54
C ASP A 71 3.21 -4.43 -17.45
N LEU A 72 2.01 -3.83 -17.42
CA LEU A 72 0.95 -4.13 -16.45
C LEU A 72 0.08 -5.29 -16.96
N GLU A 73 0.71 -6.42 -17.22
CA GLU A 73 0.02 -7.67 -17.54
C GLU A 73 -0.39 -8.37 -16.23
N ASP A 74 -1.49 -9.13 -16.25
CA ASP A 74 -2.04 -9.81 -15.07
C ASP A 74 -0.99 -10.67 -14.34
N GLU A 75 -0.10 -11.34 -15.09
CA GLU A 75 0.98 -12.12 -14.49
C GLU A 75 2.01 -11.25 -13.75
N THR A 76 2.31 -10.07 -14.28
CA THR A 76 3.30 -9.13 -13.73
C THR A 76 2.75 -8.38 -12.51
N MET A 77 1.44 -8.13 -12.46
CA MET A 77 0.77 -7.55 -11.30
C MET A 77 0.56 -8.55 -10.15
N SER A 78 0.62 -9.85 -10.44
CA SER A 78 0.29 -10.89 -9.45
C SER A 78 1.48 -11.38 -8.65
N LEU A 79 2.71 -11.14 -9.09
CA LEU A 79 3.93 -11.68 -8.47
C LEU A 79 4.83 -10.56 -7.93
N HIS A 80 5.33 -10.73 -6.71
CA HIS A 80 6.41 -9.90 -6.20
C HIS A 80 7.77 -10.44 -6.69
N ASP A 81 8.54 -9.59 -7.36
CA ASP A 81 9.95 -9.84 -7.66
C ASP A 81 10.84 -8.96 -6.77
N PRO A 82 11.54 -9.52 -5.77
CA PRO A 82 12.44 -8.76 -4.90
C PRO A 82 13.57 -8.03 -5.65
N ASN A 83 13.91 -8.46 -6.88
CA ASN A 83 14.91 -7.82 -7.74
C ASN A 83 14.27 -6.89 -8.80
N GLY A 84 12.95 -6.69 -8.74
CA GLY A 84 12.22 -5.81 -9.64
C GLY A 84 12.63 -4.35 -9.46
N HIS A 85 12.60 -3.59 -10.55
CA HIS A 85 12.97 -2.17 -10.57
C HIS A 85 11.73 -1.26 -10.70
N PHE A 86 10.56 -1.84 -10.94
CA PHE A 86 9.31 -1.12 -11.09
C PHE A 86 8.41 -1.40 -9.89
N LEU A 87 7.99 -0.35 -9.19
CA LEU A 87 6.98 -0.46 -8.15
C LEU A 87 5.59 -0.41 -8.79
N CYS A 88 4.87 -1.53 -8.74
CA CYS A 88 3.47 -1.61 -9.09
C CYS A 88 2.62 -1.32 -7.86
N ILE A 89 1.94 -0.17 -7.84
CA ILE A 89 0.99 0.19 -6.78
C ILE A 89 -0.35 -0.47 -7.10
N HIS A 90 -0.84 -1.34 -6.21
CA HIS A 90 -2.11 -2.04 -6.44
C HIS A 90 -3.30 -1.25 -5.90
N SER A 91 -3.15 -0.67 -4.71
CA SER A 91 -4.25 0.03 -4.04
C SER A 91 -3.77 1.31 -3.36
N VAL A 92 -4.57 2.37 -3.47
CA VAL A 92 -4.43 3.61 -2.68
C VAL A 92 -5.80 3.98 -2.14
N VAL A 93 -6.03 3.71 -0.87
CA VAL A 93 -7.38 3.75 -0.29
C VAL A 93 -7.40 4.60 0.97
N ILE A 94 -8.43 5.45 1.08
CA ILE A 94 -8.77 6.16 2.32
C ILE A 94 -10.17 5.75 2.71
N ASP A 95 -10.38 5.45 3.99
CA ASP A 95 -11.68 5.17 4.57
C ASP A 95 -12.68 6.28 4.21
N THR A 96 -13.90 5.90 3.84
CA THR A 96 -14.92 6.82 3.32
C THR A 96 -15.19 8.01 4.25
N ALA A 97 -15.14 7.82 5.57
CA ALA A 97 -15.35 8.89 6.55
C ALA A 97 -14.23 9.94 6.54
N TYR A 98 -13.05 9.59 6.03
CA TYR A 98 -11.83 10.43 6.00
C TYR A 98 -11.51 10.98 4.61
N ARG A 99 -12.27 10.64 3.58
CA ARG A 99 -12.09 11.13 2.19
C ARG A 99 -12.34 12.64 2.07
N ARG A 100 -11.90 13.21 0.94
CA ARG A 100 -12.03 14.65 0.58
C ARG A 100 -11.29 15.62 1.51
N ARG A 101 -10.32 15.12 2.27
CA ARG A 101 -9.45 15.91 3.17
C ARG A 101 -7.99 15.99 2.70
N GLY A 102 -7.68 15.56 1.47
CA GLY A 102 -6.32 15.52 0.92
C GLY A 102 -5.44 14.37 1.40
N LEU A 103 -5.97 13.44 2.20
CA LEU A 103 -5.18 12.38 2.84
C LEU A 103 -4.53 11.39 1.86
N ALA A 104 -5.24 11.02 0.78
CA ALA A 104 -4.69 10.10 -0.23
C ALA A 104 -3.41 10.66 -0.88
N SER A 105 -3.46 11.94 -1.29
CA SER A 105 -2.30 12.61 -1.89
C SER A 105 -1.14 12.76 -0.89
N ALA A 106 -1.43 13.11 0.36
CA ALA A 106 -0.41 13.21 1.40
C ALA A 106 0.25 11.86 1.71
N MET A 107 -0.55 10.80 1.83
CA MET A 107 -0.08 9.43 2.05
C MET A 107 0.76 8.92 0.88
N LEU A 108 0.29 9.08 -0.35
CA LEU A 108 1.02 8.64 -1.55
C LEU A 108 2.34 9.38 -1.70
N LYS A 109 2.38 10.68 -1.41
CA LYS A 109 3.63 11.44 -1.41
C LYS A 109 4.61 10.89 -0.38
N HIS A 110 4.16 10.70 0.87
CA HIS A 110 5.00 10.16 1.94
C HIS A 110 5.53 8.76 1.59
N TYR A 111 4.68 7.92 1.01
CA TYR A 111 5.02 6.58 0.54
C TYR A 111 6.13 6.59 -0.51
N VAL A 112 5.97 7.38 -1.57
CA VAL A 112 6.97 7.47 -2.65
C VAL A 112 8.28 8.07 -2.13
N ASP A 113 8.23 9.12 -1.32
CA ASP A 113 9.42 9.72 -0.70
C ASP A 113 10.17 8.67 0.15
N GLY A 114 9.45 7.86 0.94
CA GLY A 114 10.02 6.80 1.76
C GLY A 114 10.64 5.66 0.93
N ILE A 115 9.99 5.25 -0.16
CA ILE A 115 10.55 4.23 -1.07
C ILE A 115 11.85 4.73 -1.70
N LEU A 116 11.85 5.96 -2.23
CA LEU A 116 13.05 6.54 -2.85
C LEU A 116 14.20 6.71 -1.86
N ALA A 117 13.91 7.08 -0.61
CA ALA A 117 14.92 7.19 0.44
C ALA A 117 15.52 5.83 0.85
N ASN A 118 14.72 4.77 0.81
CA ASN A 118 15.14 3.40 1.15
C ASN A 118 15.73 2.64 -0.05
N GLN A 119 15.63 3.19 -1.26
CA GLN A 119 16.35 2.68 -2.42
C GLN A 119 17.84 3.04 -2.31
N HIS A 120 18.63 2.13 -1.74
CA HIS A 120 20.08 2.10 -1.95
C HIS A 120 20.37 1.73 -3.40
N TRP A 121 20.13 2.66 -4.33
CA TRP A 121 20.49 2.44 -5.72
C TRP A 121 22.01 2.25 -5.81
N ASN A 122 22.39 1.09 -6.34
CA ASN A 122 23.75 0.74 -6.66
C ASN A 122 24.26 1.77 -7.69
N THR A 123 25.13 2.67 -7.26
CA THR A 123 25.77 3.68 -8.10
C THR A 123 26.70 2.99 -9.10
N ARG A 124 26.15 2.45 -10.19
CA ARG A 124 26.92 2.00 -11.36
C ARG A 124 26.21 2.43 -12.63
N LEU A 125 26.48 3.68 -13.01
CA LEU A 125 26.60 4.06 -14.41
C LEU A 125 27.91 3.47 -14.95
#